data_AF-A0A534RS08-F1
#
_entry.id   AF-A0A534RS08-F1
#
_cell.length_a   1.000
_cell.length_b   1.000
_cell.length_c   1.000
_cell.angle_alpha   90.00
_cell.angle_beta   90.00
_cell.angle_gamma   90.00
#
_symmetry.space_group_name_H-M   'P 1'
#
loop_
_entity.id
_entity.type
_entity.pdbx_description
1 polymer ?
#
loop_
_entity_poly.entity_id
_entity_poly.type
_entity_poly.pdbx_seq_one_letter_code
_entity_poly.pdbx_strand_id
1 'polypeptide(L)'
;MDACVARGIAATVGARYPARHRENLIQLFTPRHQGDPRPLVRGLAARAPYVDAVQLELGIPLRWSGRWRDVLVDACVGVLPLLVTPPAEAAAPPAGIGAPAAGASPAALRVEFTSSRLCGLVGLEADRGRLLLFLPEGGLVLFTGERTTEPPGRVGGLDVAARSGGGLGVRFRGPLLRFPDTTPFLDLERGLADASLVDAEVRLDFTPDASETFGAVSGQARLEAEVVEIDGPGFAETAVPSEPWPRLRAALRLSERERLLLTLGLGDGAARGVLHRGAERVAVVAAHAALGRPEAPLDHLGLDVDLADGTSLRIVAAAVHRLPVVRVRGATATRVEFAACRLEGEAVPAGWCEVGGL
;
A
#
# COMPACT_ATOMS: atom_id res chain seq x y z
N MET A 1 36.42 -6.89 18.15
CA MET A 1 35.32 -7.75 17.67
C MET A 1 34.52 -8.37 18.82
N ASP A 2 34.90 -8.13 20.08
CA ASP A 2 34.54 -9.00 21.21
C ASP A 2 33.34 -8.54 22.06
N ALA A 3 32.91 -7.28 21.95
CA ALA A 3 31.81 -6.75 22.75
C ALA A 3 30.41 -7.28 22.36
N CYS A 4 30.24 -7.69 21.10
CA CYS A 4 29.00 -8.24 20.56
C CYS A 4 28.87 -9.74 20.87
N VAL A 5 29.96 -10.50 20.71
CA VAL A 5 30.02 -11.94 21.01
C VAL A 5 29.82 -12.19 22.51
N ALA A 6 30.43 -11.37 23.38
CA ALA A 6 30.24 -11.46 24.83
C ALA A 6 28.79 -11.22 25.29
N ARG A 7 27.92 -10.69 24.42
CA ARG A 7 26.48 -10.48 24.67
C ARG A 7 25.58 -11.42 23.85
N GLY A 8 26.16 -12.46 23.23
CA GLY A 8 25.42 -13.46 22.46
C GLY A 8 24.93 -12.97 21.09
N ILE A 9 25.46 -11.85 20.58
CA ILE A 9 25.12 -11.31 19.26
C ILE A 9 26.11 -11.90 18.25
N ALA A 10 25.64 -12.80 17.41
CA ALA A 10 26.42 -13.45 16.36
C ALA A 10 26.25 -12.69 15.03
N ALA A 11 27.36 -12.24 14.44
CA ALA A 11 27.33 -11.69 13.08
C ALA A 11 27.12 -12.84 12.09
N THR A 12 25.96 -12.86 11.42
CA THR A 12 25.66 -13.85 10.37
C THR A 12 26.05 -13.28 9.01
N VAL A 13 27.12 -13.80 8.42
CA VAL A 13 27.48 -13.49 7.03
C VAL A 13 26.55 -14.29 6.11
N GLY A 14 25.77 -13.58 5.26
CA GLY A 14 24.86 -14.19 4.28
C GLY A 14 23.37 -14.06 4.58
N ALA A 15 22.96 -13.46 5.70
CA ALA A 15 21.58 -13.06 5.92
C ALA A 15 21.30 -11.74 5.18
N ARG A 16 20.42 -11.75 4.16
CA ARG A 16 19.99 -10.52 3.45
C ARG A 16 19.28 -9.50 4.36
N TYR A 17 18.95 -9.88 5.60
CA TYR A 17 18.30 -9.04 6.62
C TYR A 17 18.75 -9.48 8.03
N PRO A 18 19.65 -8.75 8.71
CA PRO A 18 19.97 -9.01 10.12
C PRO A 18 18.74 -8.83 11.05
N ALA A 19 17.69 -8.13 10.59
CA ALA A 19 16.47 -7.80 11.34
C ALA A 19 15.23 -8.66 10.98
N ARG A 20 15.39 -9.86 10.39
CA ARG A 20 14.26 -10.69 9.94
C ARG A 20 13.54 -11.46 11.06
N HIS A 21 14.07 -11.46 12.28
CA HIS A 21 13.59 -12.32 13.38
C HIS A 21 13.71 -11.61 14.74
N ARG A 22 13.92 -12.35 15.83
CA ARG A 22 14.04 -11.87 17.22
C ARG A 22 15.08 -10.77 17.49
N GLU A 23 15.94 -10.48 16.52
CA GLU A 23 16.94 -9.40 16.55
C GLU A 23 16.37 -8.06 16.08
N ASN A 24 15.15 -8.09 15.55
CA ASN A 24 14.33 -6.91 15.34
C ASN A 24 13.45 -6.71 16.58
N LEU A 25 13.90 -5.80 17.44
CA LEU A 25 13.24 -5.42 18.72
C LEU A 25 11.75 -5.14 18.57
N ILE A 26 11.33 -4.60 17.42
CA ILE A 26 9.94 -4.27 17.10
C ILE A 26 9.07 -5.52 16.98
N GLN A 27 9.63 -6.58 16.40
CA GLN A 27 8.92 -7.84 16.29
C GLN A 27 8.63 -8.45 17.65
N LEU A 28 9.40 -8.12 18.69
CA LEU A 28 9.11 -8.58 20.05
C LEU A 28 7.80 -8.01 20.59
N PHE A 29 7.27 -6.92 20.01
CA PHE A 29 5.98 -6.31 20.36
C PHE A 29 4.83 -6.76 19.44
N THR A 30 4.89 -7.99 18.93
CA THR A 30 3.83 -8.53 18.06
C THR A 30 3.29 -9.84 18.63
N PRO A 31 2.00 -10.18 18.37
CA PRO A 31 1.37 -11.40 18.92
C PRO A 31 2.12 -12.70 18.60
N ARG A 32 2.88 -12.74 17.50
CA ARG A 32 3.62 -13.91 17.03
C ARG A 32 4.71 -14.42 17.99
N HIS A 33 5.11 -13.63 18.99
CA HIS A 33 6.11 -14.01 20.00
C HIS A 33 5.51 -14.25 21.40
N GLN A 34 4.18 -14.30 21.54
CA GLN A 34 3.50 -14.62 22.79
C GLN A 34 3.87 -16.00 23.35
N GLY A 35 4.27 -16.94 22.48
CA GLY A 35 4.74 -18.28 22.84
C GLY A 35 6.25 -18.45 22.96
N ASP A 36 7.07 -17.38 22.90
CA ASP A 36 8.53 -17.50 22.98
C ASP A 36 8.97 -18.07 24.34
N PRO A 37 9.94 -19.00 24.41
CA PRO A 37 10.36 -19.62 25.67
C PRO A 37 10.95 -18.63 26.69
N ARG A 38 11.40 -17.44 26.26
CA ARG A 38 12.02 -16.43 27.13
C ARG A 38 10.97 -15.48 27.75
N PRO A 39 10.89 -15.33 29.08
CA PRO A 39 9.87 -14.51 29.75
C PRO A 39 9.83 -13.05 29.33
N LEU A 40 11.01 -12.44 29.10
CA LEU A 40 11.13 -11.05 28.65
C LEU A 40 10.52 -10.82 27.27
N VAL A 41 10.69 -11.75 26.33
CA VAL A 41 10.13 -11.65 24.98
C VAL A 41 8.60 -11.72 25.00
N ARG A 42 8.03 -12.60 25.83
CA ARG A 42 6.58 -12.66 26.04
C ARG A 42 6.03 -11.37 26.67
N GLY A 43 6.77 -10.80 27.62
CA GLY A 43 6.40 -9.53 28.26
C GLY A 43 6.36 -8.35 27.29
N LEU A 44 7.24 -8.32 26.29
CA LEU A 44 7.22 -7.33 25.22
C LEU A 44 6.07 -7.59 24.24
N ALA A 45 5.81 -8.86 23.90
CA ALA A 45 4.73 -9.22 22.96
C ALA A 45 3.34 -8.88 23.52
N ALA A 46 3.17 -8.94 24.84
CA ALA A 46 1.94 -8.53 25.52
C ALA A 46 1.66 -7.02 25.46
N ARG A 47 2.65 -6.20 25.10
CA ARG A 47 2.51 -4.74 24.97
C ARG A 47 2.12 -4.28 23.56
N ALA A 48 1.95 -5.20 22.61
CA ALA A 48 1.56 -4.92 21.22
C ALA A 48 0.39 -3.94 21.06
N PRO A 49 -0.70 -4.00 21.87
CA PRO A 49 -1.83 -3.06 21.73
C PRO A 49 -1.54 -1.61 22.15
N TYR A 50 -0.38 -1.36 22.77
CA TYR A 50 0.03 -0.05 23.30
C TYR A 50 1.16 0.59 22.48
N VAL A 51 1.56 -0.04 21.38
CA VAL A 51 2.64 0.41 20.50
C VAL A 51 2.01 0.85 19.19
N ASP A 52 2.10 2.14 18.89
CA ASP A 52 1.61 2.71 17.62
C ASP A 52 2.56 2.26 16.49
N ALA A 53 2.03 2.02 15.30
CA ALA A 53 2.81 1.57 14.14
C ALA A 53 3.93 2.57 13.75
N VAL A 54 3.82 3.84 14.16
CA VAL A 54 4.88 4.85 14.04
C VAL A 54 6.13 4.51 14.89
N GLN A 55 5.98 3.70 15.93
CA GLN A 55 7.10 3.14 16.71
C GLN A 55 7.70 1.86 16.10
N LEU A 56 7.10 1.27 15.04
CA LEU A 56 7.65 0.12 14.31
C LEU A 56 8.98 0.44 13.60
N GLU A 57 9.35 1.70 13.59
CA GLU A 57 10.46 2.22 12.83
C GLU A 57 11.46 2.95 13.73
N LEU A 58 11.49 2.85 15.06
CA LEU A 58 12.33 3.72 15.94
C LEU A 58 13.83 3.89 15.56
N GLY A 59 14.40 3.04 14.71
CA GLY A 59 15.71 3.29 14.09
C GLY A 59 15.70 4.22 12.86
N ILE A 60 14.55 4.63 12.36
CA ILE A 60 14.32 5.18 11.03
C ILE A 60 13.87 6.66 11.12
N PRO A 61 12.93 7.09 11.99
CA PRO A 61 12.80 8.52 12.32
C PRO A 61 14.06 9.09 12.97
N LEU A 62 14.90 8.28 13.64
CA LEU A 62 16.21 8.73 14.11
C LEU A 62 17.21 8.99 12.96
N ARG A 63 17.02 8.34 11.80
CA ARG A 63 17.82 8.53 10.57
C ARG A 63 17.35 9.73 9.74
N TRP A 64 16.07 10.11 9.83
CA TRP A 64 15.46 11.11 8.95
C TRP A 64 15.31 12.49 9.61
N SER A 65 15.87 13.53 9.00
CA SER A 65 15.65 14.91 9.45
C SER A 65 14.18 15.32 9.34
N GLY A 66 13.68 16.11 10.30
CA GLY A 66 12.34 16.70 10.26
C GLY A 66 11.67 16.78 11.62
N ARG A 67 10.54 17.49 11.69
CA ARG A 67 9.80 17.77 12.94
C ARG A 67 9.49 16.50 13.76
N TRP A 68 9.15 15.40 13.11
CA TRP A 68 8.83 14.15 13.79
C TRP A 68 10.03 13.48 14.47
N ARG A 69 11.23 13.65 13.90
CA ARG A 69 12.48 13.22 14.55
C ARG A 69 12.71 14.01 15.82
N ASP A 70 12.57 15.33 15.75
CA ASP A 70 12.82 16.20 16.90
C ASP A 70 11.84 15.88 18.05
N VAL A 71 10.55 15.74 17.73
CA VAL A 71 9.52 15.31 18.70
C VAL A 71 9.84 13.95 19.31
N LEU A 72 10.33 12.99 18.52
CA LEU A 72 10.70 11.67 19.02
C LEU A 72 11.94 11.72 19.92
N VAL A 73 12.99 12.44 19.50
CA VAL A 73 14.22 12.60 20.29
C VAL A 73 13.91 13.23 21.64
N ASP A 74 13.09 14.30 21.64
CA ASP A 74 12.67 14.98 22.87
C ASP A 74 11.88 14.03 23.80
N ALA A 75 10.96 13.23 23.25
CA ALA A 75 10.23 12.23 24.01
C ALA A 75 11.15 11.15 24.59
N CYS A 76 12.11 10.65 23.81
CA CYS A 76 13.11 9.67 24.28
C CYS A 76 13.97 10.26 25.40
N VAL A 77 14.47 11.49 25.25
CA VAL A 77 15.23 12.20 26.29
C VAL A 77 14.41 12.34 27.57
N GLY A 78 13.11 12.62 27.47
CA GLY A 78 12.21 12.69 28.62
C GLY A 78 11.99 11.36 29.35
N VAL A 79 12.05 10.23 28.64
CA VAL A 79 11.77 8.89 29.19
C VAL A 79 13.03 8.13 29.60
N LEU A 80 14.17 8.35 28.94
CA LEU A 80 15.44 7.65 29.19
C LEU A 80 15.90 7.66 30.66
N PRO A 81 15.76 8.76 31.44
CA PRO A 81 16.10 8.77 32.86
C PRO A 81 15.29 7.76 33.71
N LEU A 82 14.06 7.44 33.29
CA LEU A 82 13.20 6.47 33.97
C LEU A 82 13.69 5.02 33.77
N LEU A 83 14.55 4.77 32.79
CA LEU A 83 15.14 3.45 32.51
C LEU A 83 16.37 3.13 33.37
N VAL A 84 16.98 4.14 34.00
CA VAL A 84 18.16 4.00 34.87
C VAL A 84 17.77 3.97 36.35
N THR A 85 16.52 4.30 36.65
CA THR A 85 15.95 4.22 38.00
C THR A 85 15.49 2.77 38.24
N PRO A 86 15.79 2.14 39.40
CA PRO A 86 15.29 0.80 39.68
C PRO A 86 13.75 0.79 39.58
N PRO A 87 13.15 -0.31 39.11
CA PRO A 87 11.74 -0.32 38.76
C PRO A 87 10.92 0.00 40.01
N ALA A 88 10.26 1.15 40.00
CA ALA A 88 8.99 1.24 40.70
C ALA A 88 8.10 0.14 40.12
N GLU A 89 7.45 -0.61 41.00
CA GLU A 89 6.52 -1.68 40.69
C GLU A 89 5.76 -1.34 39.40
N ALA A 90 5.92 -2.17 38.36
CA ALA A 90 5.41 -1.86 37.03
C ALA A 90 3.92 -1.54 37.16
N ALA A 91 3.55 -0.28 36.94
CA ALA A 91 2.16 0.14 37.02
C ALA A 91 1.36 -0.77 36.11
N ALA A 92 0.27 -1.34 36.66
CA ALA A 92 -0.65 -2.14 35.90
C ALA A 92 -1.04 -1.38 34.62
N PRO A 93 -1.14 -2.06 33.47
CA PRO A 93 -1.57 -1.40 32.24
C PRO A 93 -2.87 -0.63 32.53
N PRO A 94 -3.04 0.60 32.00
CA PRO A 94 -4.24 1.38 32.24
C PRO A 94 -5.46 0.53 31.89
N ALA A 95 -6.37 0.39 32.86
CA ALA A 95 -7.60 -0.35 32.68
C ALA A 95 -8.47 0.40 31.66
N GLY A 96 -8.56 -0.14 30.45
CA GLY A 96 -9.38 0.46 29.40
C GLY A 96 -8.86 0.24 27.99
N ILE A 97 -8.62 -1.01 27.59
CA ILE A 97 -8.68 -1.38 26.17
C ILE A 97 -9.71 -2.50 26.10
N GLY A 98 -10.94 -2.12 25.73
CA GLY A 98 -12.01 -3.08 25.50
C GLY A 98 -11.59 -4.08 24.43
N ALA A 99 -12.06 -5.32 24.57
CA ALA A 99 -11.92 -6.33 23.54
C ALA A 99 -12.36 -5.77 22.17
N PRO A 100 -11.70 -6.18 21.08
CA PRO A 100 -12.03 -5.67 19.74
C PRO A 100 -13.53 -5.79 19.50
N ALA A 101 -14.15 -4.68 19.11
CA ALA A 101 -15.56 -4.67 18.78
C ALA A 101 -15.81 -5.68 17.66
N ALA A 102 -16.63 -6.69 17.94
CA ALA A 102 -17.11 -7.66 16.95
C ALA A 102 -18.07 -6.96 15.98
N GLY A 103 -17.51 -6.20 15.04
CA GLY A 103 -18.19 -5.72 13.85
C GLY A 103 -17.71 -6.51 12.65
N ALA A 104 -18.60 -6.74 11.68
CA ALA A 104 -18.22 -7.37 10.41
C ALA A 104 -17.00 -6.66 9.83
N SER A 105 -15.93 -7.41 9.55
CA SER A 105 -14.76 -6.87 8.86
C SER A 105 -15.21 -6.25 7.54
N PRO A 106 -14.77 -5.03 7.21
CA PRO A 106 -15.01 -4.49 5.87
C PRO A 106 -14.45 -5.50 4.86
N ALA A 107 -15.20 -5.78 3.79
CA ALA A 107 -14.62 -6.44 2.63
C ALA A 107 -13.38 -5.65 2.20
N ALA A 108 -12.31 -6.34 1.79
CA ALA A 108 -11.06 -5.70 1.41
C ALA A 108 -11.31 -4.68 0.28
N LEU A 109 -11.21 -3.41 0.60
CA LEU A 109 -11.47 -2.32 -0.31
C LEU A 109 -10.16 -1.81 -0.89
N ARG A 110 -10.14 -1.58 -2.20
CA ARG A 110 -9.08 -0.86 -2.86
C ARG A 110 -9.71 0.23 -3.72
N VAL A 111 -9.19 1.45 -3.61
CA VAL A 111 -9.53 2.56 -4.51
C VAL A 111 -8.25 2.98 -5.19
N GLU A 112 -8.25 3.00 -6.51
CA GLU A 112 -7.16 3.48 -7.35
C GLU A 112 -7.66 4.66 -8.16
N PHE A 113 -6.82 5.67 -8.36
CA PHE A 113 -7.21 6.83 -9.12
C PHE A 113 -6.02 7.43 -9.86
N THR A 114 -6.35 8.18 -10.88
CA THR A 114 -5.38 8.94 -11.67
C THR A 114 -5.90 10.36 -11.83
N SER A 115 -5.00 11.34 -11.84
CA SER A 115 -5.32 12.72 -12.18
C SER A 115 -4.19 13.29 -13.04
N SER A 116 -4.34 14.54 -13.48
CA SER A 116 -3.29 15.25 -14.23
C SER A 116 -2.04 15.56 -13.39
N ARG A 117 -2.17 15.58 -12.06
CA ARG A 117 -1.06 15.95 -11.15
C ARG A 117 -0.56 14.79 -10.30
N LEU A 118 -1.43 13.89 -9.87
CA LEU A 118 -1.03 12.73 -9.06
C LEU A 118 -1.90 11.50 -9.31
N CYS A 119 -1.31 10.34 -9.09
CA CYS A 119 -2.00 9.06 -9.10
C CYS A 119 -1.93 8.46 -7.70
N GLY A 120 -2.92 7.67 -7.30
CA GLY A 120 -2.88 7.07 -5.97
C GLY A 120 -3.63 5.77 -5.82
N LEU A 121 -3.31 5.10 -4.72
CA LEU A 121 -3.92 3.84 -4.29
C LEU A 121 -4.25 3.94 -2.81
N VAL A 122 -5.48 3.63 -2.46
CA VAL A 122 -5.97 3.41 -1.10
C VAL A 122 -6.29 1.93 -0.98
N GLY A 123 -5.79 1.29 0.06
CA GLY A 123 -6.14 -0.09 0.39
C GLY A 123 -6.58 -0.17 1.83
N LEU A 124 -7.72 -0.80 2.08
CA LEU A 124 -8.22 -1.10 3.40
C LEU A 124 -8.62 -2.56 3.45
N GLU A 125 -8.01 -3.30 4.37
CA GLU A 125 -8.34 -4.69 4.65
C GLU A 125 -8.84 -4.79 6.10
N ALA A 126 -9.22 -5.99 6.52
CA ALA A 126 -9.76 -6.18 7.86
C ALA A 126 -8.78 -5.70 8.95
N ASP A 127 -7.48 -5.85 8.79
CA ASP A 127 -6.48 -5.62 9.82
C ASP A 127 -5.40 -4.61 9.39
N ARG A 128 -5.50 -4.02 8.20
CA ARG A 128 -4.45 -3.15 7.65
C ARG A 128 -4.99 -2.10 6.71
N GLY A 129 -4.25 -1.00 6.61
CA GLY A 129 -4.56 0.14 5.75
C GLY A 129 -3.29 0.60 5.03
N ARG A 130 -3.46 1.09 3.81
CA ARG A 130 -2.39 1.72 3.04
C ARG A 130 -2.91 2.88 2.21
N LEU A 131 -2.09 3.91 2.08
CA LEU A 131 -2.30 5.04 1.18
C LEU A 131 -0.99 5.29 0.43
N LEU A 132 -1.05 5.31 -0.89
CA LEU A 132 0.07 5.60 -1.78
C LEU A 132 -0.33 6.75 -2.69
N LEU A 133 0.52 7.77 -2.79
CA LEU A 133 0.39 8.81 -3.80
C LEU A 133 1.70 8.91 -4.58
N PHE A 134 1.60 8.85 -5.90
CA PHE A 134 2.71 9.06 -6.82
C PHE A 134 2.79 10.54 -7.15
N LEU A 135 3.97 11.12 -6.94
CA LEU A 135 4.18 12.54 -7.09
C LEU A 135 4.56 12.88 -8.54
N PRO A 136 4.15 14.05 -9.07
CA PRO A 136 4.43 14.44 -10.45
C PRO A 136 5.92 14.58 -10.75
N GLU A 137 6.73 15.02 -9.77
CA GLU A 137 8.18 15.12 -9.87
C GLU A 137 8.91 13.76 -9.81
N GLY A 138 8.17 12.67 -9.60
CA GLY A 138 8.71 11.34 -9.34
C GLY A 138 8.70 10.98 -7.85
N GLY A 139 8.88 9.69 -7.58
CA GLY A 139 8.79 9.17 -6.21
C GLY A 139 7.36 8.93 -5.74
N LEU A 140 7.22 8.68 -4.44
CA LEU A 140 5.93 8.40 -3.82
C LEU A 140 5.90 8.80 -2.35
N VAL A 141 4.71 9.03 -1.83
CA VAL A 141 4.44 9.08 -0.40
C VAL A 141 3.57 7.89 0.01
N LEU A 142 3.93 7.24 1.12
CA LEU A 142 3.32 6.00 1.60
C LEU A 142 2.90 6.12 3.07
N PHE A 143 1.70 5.65 3.35
CA PHE A 143 1.30 5.19 4.67
C PHE A 143 1.00 3.69 4.60
N THR A 144 1.46 2.97 5.62
CA THR A 144 1.00 1.62 5.94
C THR A 144 0.71 1.56 7.43
N GLY A 145 -0.43 0.99 7.80
CA GLY A 145 -0.78 0.76 9.19
C GLY A 145 -1.43 -0.60 9.38
N GLU A 146 -1.36 -1.09 10.62
CA GLU A 146 -2.09 -2.26 11.10
C GLU A 146 -3.12 -1.79 12.12
N ARG A 147 -4.32 -2.37 12.07
CA ARG A 147 -5.41 -2.05 12.98
C ARG A 147 -5.14 -2.72 14.33
N THR A 148 -5.27 -1.96 15.40
CA THR A 148 -5.09 -2.44 16.77
C THR A 148 -6.42 -2.49 17.50
N THR A 149 -7.06 -1.34 17.65
CA THR A 149 -8.27 -1.13 18.47
C THR A 149 -9.31 -0.26 17.75
N GLU A 150 -8.98 0.24 16.56
CA GLU A 150 -9.82 1.15 15.80
C GLU A 150 -11.07 0.48 15.23
N PRO A 151 -12.15 1.25 14.98
CA PRO A 151 -13.35 0.71 14.32
C PRO A 151 -13.05 0.23 12.90
N PRO A 152 -13.89 -0.68 12.34
CA PRO A 152 -13.90 -0.98 10.91
C PRO A 152 -13.90 0.30 10.05
N GLY A 153 -13.10 0.33 8.98
CA GLY A 153 -12.96 1.54 8.16
C GLY A 153 -11.73 2.39 8.49
N ARG A 154 -11.17 2.24 9.70
CA ARG A 154 -10.08 3.09 10.19
C ARG A 154 -8.83 2.30 10.56
N VAL A 155 -7.68 2.80 10.14
CA VAL A 155 -6.35 2.28 10.48
C VAL A 155 -5.39 3.46 10.66
N GLY A 156 -4.96 3.72 11.89
CA GLY A 156 -4.15 4.90 12.21
C GLY A 156 -4.79 6.20 11.69
N GLY A 157 -4.03 6.96 10.88
CA GLY A 157 -4.49 8.20 10.27
C GLY A 157 -5.47 8.03 9.09
N LEU A 158 -5.67 6.82 8.56
CA LEU A 158 -6.52 6.53 7.41
C LEU A 158 -7.93 6.15 7.85
N ASP A 159 -8.93 6.78 7.23
CA ASP A 159 -10.36 6.52 7.43
C ASP A 159 -11.06 6.40 6.08
N VAL A 160 -11.82 5.32 5.88
CA VAL A 160 -12.63 5.10 4.69
C VAL A 160 -14.06 4.80 5.09
N ALA A 161 -14.98 5.64 4.64
CA ALA A 161 -16.40 5.53 4.93
C ALA A 161 -17.23 5.41 3.64
N ALA A 162 -18.26 4.58 3.68
CA ALA A 162 -19.27 4.59 2.63
C ALA A 162 -20.05 5.90 2.62
N ARG A 163 -20.45 6.33 1.42
CA ARG A 163 -21.31 7.50 1.19
C ARG A 163 -22.61 7.07 0.51
N SER A 164 -23.60 7.96 0.52
CA SER A 164 -24.85 7.77 -0.22
C SER A 164 -24.56 7.51 -1.71
N GLY A 165 -25.32 6.59 -2.33
CA GLY A 165 -25.18 6.28 -3.75
C GLY A 165 -23.97 5.40 -4.11
N GLY A 166 -23.47 4.59 -3.18
CA GLY A 166 -22.35 3.67 -3.43
C GLY A 166 -20.97 4.33 -3.46
N GLY A 167 -20.90 5.64 -3.20
CA GLY A 167 -19.63 6.38 -3.11
C GLY A 167 -18.81 6.03 -1.88
N LEU A 168 -17.56 6.49 -1.88
CA LEU A 168 -16.61 6.31 -0.78
C LEU A 168 -15.98 7.66 -0.43
N GLY A 169 -15.85 7.95 0.87
CA GLY A 169 -15.05 9.06 1.39
C GLY A 169 -13.78 8.50 1.99
N VAL A 170 -12.63 8.92 1.47
CA VAL A 170 -11.31 8.60 2.04
C VAL A 170 -10.77 9.85 2.71
N ARG A 171 -10.32 9.71 3.95
CA ARG A 171 -9.68 10.77 4.74
C ARG A 171 -8.38 10.23 5.32
N PHE A 172 -7.32 11.02 5.23
CA PHE A 172 -6.06 10.72 5.89
C PHE A 172 -5.54 11.96 6.61
N ARG A 173 -5.03 11.78 7.83
CA ARG A 173 -4.24 12.80 8.52
C ARG A 173 -3.13 12.13 9.32
N GLY A 174 -1.89 12.48 9.03
CA GLY A 174 -0.74 11.92 9.73
C GLY A 174 0.56 12.02 8.92
N PRO A 175 1.64 11.43 9.43
CA PRO A 175 2.89 11.34 8.71
C PRO A 175 2.79 10.35 7.54
N LEU A 176 3.38 10.71 6.41
CA LEU A 176 3.67 9.81 5.29
C LEU A 176 5.17 9.65 5.14
N LEU A 177 5.59 8.47 4.69
CA LEU A 177 6.95 8.21 4.27
C LEU A 177 7.13 8.60 2.81
N ARG A 178 7.94 9.62 2.54
CA ARG A 178 8.30 10.11 1.21
C ARG A 178 9.56 9.42 0.71
N PHE A 179 9.47 8.75 -0.43
CA PHE A 179 10.61 8.27 -1.19
C PHE A 179 10.87 9.17 -2.40
N PRO A 180 12.14 9.51 -2.69
CA PRO A 180 12.49 10.35 -3.84
C PRO A 180 12.30 9.63 -5.19
N ASP A 181 12.30 8.30 -5.19
CA ASP A 181 11.99 7.48 -6.37
C ASP A 181 11.04 6.32 -6.02
N THR A 182 10.63 5.57 -7.04
CA THR A 182 9.67 4.47 -6.91
C THR A 182 10.30 3.08 -7.00
N THR A 183 11.64 3.02 -7.00
CA THR A 183 12.42 1.78 -6.92
C THR A 183 12.76 1.26 -5.50
N PRO A 184 12.41 1.92 -4.37
CA PRO A 184 12.92 1.51 -3.07
C PRO A 184 12.43 0.11 -2.70
N PHE A 185 11.34 -0.38 -3.27
CA PHE A 185 10.83 -1.72 -2.97
C PHE A 185 11.59 -2.86 -3.66
N LEU A 186 12.56 -2.53 -4.52
CA LEU A 186 13.57 -3.47 -5.03
C LEU A 186 14.81 -3.52 -4.12
N ASP A 187 15.17 -2.39 -3.51
CA ASP A 187 16.25 -2.24 -2.52
C ASP A 187 15.78 -1.34 -1.36
N LEU A 188 15.09 -1.96 -0.40
CA LEU A 188 14.35 -1.25 0.64
C LEU A 188 15.27 -0.51 1.61
N GLU A 189 16.48 -1.01 1.86
CA GLU A 189 17.43 -0.33 2.75
C GLU A 189 17.92 0.98 2.14
N ARG A 190 18.28 0.95 0.85
CA ARG A 190 18.64 2.17 0.13
C ARG A 190 17.48 3.14 0.05
N GLY A 191 16.30 2.61 -0.29
CA GLY A 191 15.07 3.37 -0.32
C GLY A 191 14.76 4.08 1.00
N LEU A 192 14.83 3.36 2.12
CA LEU A 192 14.62 3.90 3.45
C LEU A 192 15.74 4.89 3.82
N ALA A 193 16.99 4.69 3.41
CA ALA A 193 18.06 5.64 3.70
C ALA A 193 17.79 7.03 3.08
N ASP A 194 17.21 7.05 1.88
CA ASP A 194 16.95 8.28 1.13
C ASP A 194 15.53 8.85 1.39
N ALA A 195 14.72 8.17 2.20
CA ALA A 195 13.36 8.59 2.50
C ALA A 195 13.28 9.69 3.57
N SER A 196 12.11 10.31 3.70
CA SER A 196 11.83 11.34 4.70
C SER A 196 10.39 11.27 5.19
N LEU A 197 10.10 11.80 6.38
CA LEU A 197 8.73 11.91 6.89
C LEU A 197 8.15 13.26 6.54
N VAL A 198 6.95 13.25 5.96
CA VAL A 198 6.19 14.47 5.61
C VAL A 198 4.82 14.46 6.28
N ASP A 199 4.37 15.61 6.75
CA ASP A 199 3.00 15.77 7.26
C ASP A 199 2.02 15.80 6.10
N ALA A 200 0.96 14.99 6.17
CA ALA A 200 -0.06 14.97 5.13
C ALA A 200 -1.48 15.04 5.66
N GLU A 201 -2.34 15.61 4.83
CA GLU A 201 -3.78 15.56 4.97
C GLU A 201 -4.41 15.30 3.60
N VAL A 202 -5.15 14.20 3.48
CA VAL A 202 -5.76 13.78 2.22
C VAL A 202 -7.27 13.67 2.40
N ARG A 203 -8.02 14.21 1.46
CA ARG A 203 -9.47 14.14 1.41
C ARG A 203 -9.88 13.80 -0.01
N LEU A 204 -10.39 12.59 -0.22
CA LEU A 204 -10.87 12.12 -1.51
C LEU A 204 -12.30 11.63 -1.39
N ASP A 205 -13.07 11.86 -2.44
CA ASP A 205 -14.42 11.37 -2.60
C ASP A 205 -14.52 10.62 -3.93
N PHE A 206 -14.81 9.31 -3.85
CA PHE A 206 -15.10 8.48 -5.01
C PHE A 206 -16.61 8.45 -5.24
N THR A 207 -17.02 8.73 -6.48
CA THR A 207 -18.40 8.64 -6.95
C THR A 207 -18.47 7.61 -8.07
N PRO A 208 -19.14 6.47 -7.88
CA PRO A 208 -19.23 5.43 -8.89
C PRO A 208 -20.05 5.89 -10.10
N ASP A 209 -19.74 5.35 -11.27
CA ASP A 209 -20.61 5.36 -12.44
C ASP A 209 -21.56 4.14 -12.43
N ALA A 210 -22.28 3.91 -13.52
CA ALA A 210 -23.23 2.79 -13.65
C ALA A 210 -22.58 1.40 -13.48
N SER A 211 -21.26 1.31 -13.57
CA SER A 211 -20.51 0.08 -13.36
C SER A 211 -20.34 -0.27 -11.88
N GLU A 212 -20.57 0.68 -10.97
CA GLU A 212 -20.26 0.64 -9.53
C GLU A 212 -18.78 0.44 -9.17
N THR A 213 -17.95 0.13 -10.17
CA THR A 213 -16.53 -0.21 -10.03
C THR A 213 -15.65 0.94 -10.53
N PHE A 214 -16.06 1.58 -11.62
CA PHE A 214 -15.42 2.80 -12.10
C PHE A 214 -16.18 4.02 -11.60
N GLY A 215 -15.53 5.19 -11.70
CA GLY A 215 -16.14 6.44 -11.27
C GLY A 215 -15.22 7.63 -11.42
N ALA A 216 -15.56 8.69 -10.71
CA ALA A 216 -14.74 9.88 -10.55
C ALA A 216 -14.22 9.97 -9.11
N VAL A 217 -12.98 10.43 -8.96
CA VAL A 217 -12.39 10.81 -7.69
C VAL A 217 -12.14 12.30 -7.71
N SER A 218 -12.63 12.98 -6.68
CA SER A 218 -12.42 14.40 -6.47
C SER A 218 -11.92 14.69 -5.05
N GLY A 219 -11.14 15.74 -4.86
CA GLY A 219 -10.67 16.18 -3.55
C GLY A 219 -9.29 16.80 -3.59
N GLN A 220 -8.55 16.69 -2.49
CA GLN A 220 -7.25 17.32 -2.34
C GLN A 220 -6.29 16.49 -1.47
N ALA A 221 -5.00 16.58 -1.77
CA ALA A 221 -3.93 16.15 -0.90
C ALA A 221 -3.08 17.36 -0.53
N ARG A 222 -2.94 17.62 0.78
CA ARG A 222 -1.95 18.55 1.31
C ARG A 222 -0.74 17.77 1.80
N LEU A 223 0.42 18.01 1.19
CA LEU A 223 1.70 17.44 1.56
C LEU A 223 2.58 18.59 2.04
N GLU A 224 2.86 18.64 3.34
CA GLU A 224 3.48 19.78 4.01
C GLU A 224 2.73 21.10 3.74
N ALA A 225 3.37 22.01 2.98
CA ALA A 225 2.82 23.30 2.56
C ALA A 225 2.16 23.26 1.18
N GLU A 226 2.38 22.20 0.40
CA GLU A 226 1.82 22.07 -0.93
C GLU A 226 0.41 21.48 -0.88
N VAL A 227 -0.51 22.06 -1.65
CA VAL A 227 -1.86 21.53 -1.84
C VAL A 227 -2.03 21.14 -3.30
N VAL A 228 -2.41 19.90 -3.52
CA VAL A 228 -2.65 19.34 -4.85
C VAL A 228 -4.12 18.96 -4.96
N GLU A 229 -4.82 19.61 -5.88
CA GLU A 229 -6.18 19.24 -6.27
C GLU A 229 -6.15 17.92 -7.05
N ILE A 230 -7.12 17.07 -6.75
CA ILE A 230 -7.28 15.76 -7.33
C ILE A 230 -8.65 15.74 -7.97
N ASP A 231 -8.66 15.63 -9.29
CA ASP A 231 -9.85 15.41 -10.08
C ASP A 231 -9.48 14.47 -11.23
N GLY A 232 -10.21 13.35 -11.33
CA GLY A 232 -9.93 12.37 -12.37
C GLY A 232 -10.64 11.04 -12.17
N PRO A 233 -10.40 10.06 -13.05
CA PRO A 233 -11.07 8.78 -12.96
C PRO A 233 -10.58 7.96 -11.77
N GLY A 234 -11.52 7.21 -11.19
CA GLY A 234 -11.27 6.26 -10.12
C GLY A 234 -11.76 4.86 -10.45
N PHE A 235 -11.21 3.90 -9.72
CA PHE A 235 -11.54 2.49 -9.77
C PHE A 235 -11.61 1.96 -8.33
N ALA A 236 -12.72 1.34 -7.94
CA ALA A 236 -12.94 0.77 -6.64
C ALA A 236 -13.25 -0.73 -6.74
N GLU A 237 -12.55 -1.56 -5.95
CA GLU A 237 -12.78 -3.00 -5.88
C GLU A 237 -12.88 -3.47 -4.42
N THR A 238 -13.83 -4.37 -4.14
CA THR A 238 -14.06 -4.96 -2.81
C THR A 238 -13.47 -6.38 -2.66
N ALA A 239 -12.87 -6.90 -3.73
CA ALA A 239 -12.13 -8.15 -3.72
C ALA A 239 -11.11 -8.19 -4.86
N VAL A 240 -9.87 -8.52 -4.53
CA VAL A 240 -8.82 -8.79 -5.52
C VAL A 240 -8.79 -10.29 -5.82
N PRO A 241 -8.99 -10.73 -7.08
CA PRO A 241 -8.86 -12.14 -7.43
C PRO A 241 -7.50 -12.71 -7.00
N SER A 242 -7.46 -13.94 -6.50
CA SER A 242 -6.21 -14.59 -6.06
C SER A 242 -5.48 -15.34 -7.18
N GLU A 243 -6.14 -15.60 -8.30
CA GLU A 243 -5.71 -16.42 -9.44
C GLU A 243 -6.22 -15.76 -10.75
N PRO A 244 -5.66 -16.06 -11.93
CA PRO A 244 -4.50 -16.93 -12.18
C PRO A 244 -3.16 -16.27 -11.82
N TRP A 245 -2.06 -17.04 -11.78
CA TRP A 245 -0.67 -16.57 -11.80
C TRP A 245 0.17 -17.39 -12.79
N PRO A 246 1.16 -16.79 -13.50
CA PRO A 246 1.41 -15.35 -13.64
C PRO A 246 0.24 -14.62 -14.30
N ARG A 247 0.10 -13.32 -14.06
CA ARG A 247 -1.04 -12.55 -14.57
C ARG A 247 -0.73 -11.10 -14.90
N LEU A 248 -1.61 -10.53 -15.71
CA LEU A 248 -1.83 -9.11 -15.91
C LEU A 248 -3.25 -8.74 -15.46
N ARG A 249 -3.40 -7.62 -14.78
CA ARG A 249 -4.68 -6.96 -14.51
C ARG A 249 -4.63 -5.55 -15.07
N ALA A 250 -5.75 -5.10 -15.62
CA ALA A 250 -5.88 -3.75 -16.12
C ALA A 250 -7.27 -3.19 -15.77
N ALA A 251 -7.30 -1.96 -15.26
CA ALA A 251 -8.49 -1.15 -15.10
C ALA A 251 -8.23 0.18 -15.82
N LEU A 252 -8.76 0.31 -17.04
CA LEU A 252 -8.41 1.40 -17.97
C LEU A 252 -9.66 2.12 -18.45
N ARG A 253 -9.63 3.46 -18.43
CA ARG A 253 -10.57 4.29 -19.18
C ARG A 253 -10.06 4.43 -20.61
N LEU A 254 -10.75 3.81 -21.57
CA LEU A 254 -10.37 3.84 -22.99
C LEU A 254 -10.90 5.09 -23.70
N SER A 255 -12.05 5.59 -23.26
CA SER A 255 -12.64 6.85 -23.72
C SER A 255 -13.58 7.41 -22.65
N GLU A 256 -14.27 8.51 -22.93
CA GLU A 256 -15.33 9.06 -22.07
C GLU A 256 -16.49 8.07 -21.82
N ARG A 257 -16.66 7.06 -22.68
CA ARG A 257 -17.76 6.09 -22.58
C ARG A 257 -17.30 4.65 -22.36
N GLU A 258 -16.02 4.37 -22.58
CA GLU A 258 -15.51 2.99 -22.56
C GLU A 258 -14.50 2.79 -21.44
N ARG A 259 -14.72 1.74 -20.64
CA ARG A 259 -13.84 1.35 -19.56
C ARG A 259 -13.64 -0.16 -19.56
N LEU A 260 -12.39 -0.59 -19.47
CA LEU A 260 -12.01 -2.00 -19.48
C LEU A 260 -11.55 -2.43 -18.09
N LEU A 261 -12.16 -3.49 -17.58
CA LEU A 261 -11.61 -4.29 -16.49
C LEU A 261 -11.19 -5.65 -17.04
N LEU A 262 -9.91 -5.99 -16.89
CA LEU A 262 -9.31 -7.21 -17.41
C LEU A 262 -8.45 -7.89 -16.34
N THR A 263 -8.53 -9.22 -16.27
CA THR A 263 -7.55 -10.10 -15.66
C THR A 263 -7.19 -11.17 -16.68
N LEU A 264 -5.91 -11.29 -16.99
CA LEU A 264 -5.36 -12.20 -17.98
C LEU A 264 -4.30 -13.08 -17.32
N GLY A 265 -4.45 -14.40 -17.44
CA GLY A 265 -3.40 -15.37 -17.15
C GLY A 265 -2.32 -15.33 -18.22
N LEU A 266 -1.08 -15.06 -17.82
CA LEU A 266 0.05 -14.94 -18.76
C LEU A 266 0.65 -16.30 -19.13
N GLY A 267 0.32 -17.37 -18.38
CA GLY A 267 0.78 -18.72 -18.67
C GLY A 267 -0.17 -19.51 -19.59
N ASP A 268 -1.48 -19.41 -19.35
CA ASP A 268 -2.52 -20.19 -20.04
C ASP A 268 -3.38 -19.36 -21.00
N GLY A 269 -3.22 -18.03 -21.00
CA GLY A 269 -4.04 -17.11 -21.80
C GLY A 269 -5.47 -16.95 -21.27
N ALA A 270 -5.78 -17.44 -20.07
CA ALA A 270 -7.13 -17.35 -19.52
C ALA A 270 -7.51 -15.88 -19.25
N ALA A 271 -8.46 -15.36 -20.02
CA ALA A 271 -8.94 -13.99 -19.90
C ALA A 271 -10.29 -13.94 -19.17
N ARG A 272 -10.44 -12.96 -18.28
CA ARG A 272 -11.70 -12.61 -17.62
C ARG A 272 -11.80 -11.10 -17.54
N GLY A 273 -12.94 -10.56 -17.91
CA GLY A 273 -13.10 -9.11 -17.90
C GLY A 273 -14.40 -8.65 -18.49
N VAL A 274 -14.59 -7.35 -18.46
CA VAL A 274 -15.74 -6.67 -19.02
C VAL A 274 -15.30 -5.33 -19.58
N LEU A 275 -15.79 -5.02 -20.78
CA LEU A 275 -15.84 -3.67 -21.30
C LEU A 275 -17.18 -3.06 -20.89
N HIS A 276 -17.13 -1.94 -20.19
CA HIS A 276 -18.27 -1.08 -19.95
C HIS A 276 -18.36 -0.05 -21.07
N ARG A 277 -19.48 0.01 -21.79
CA ARG A 277 -19.78 1.01 -22.83
C ARG A 277 -21.01 1.79 -22.42
N GLY A 278 -20.82 2.87 -21.68
CA GLY A 278 -21.91 3.56 -20.98
C GLY A 278 -22.59 2.60 -19.97
N ALA A 279 -23.88 2.31 -20.19
CA ALA A 279 -24.64 1.36 -19.36
C ALA A 279 -24.49 -0.10 -19.81
N GLU A 280 -23.97 -0.35 -21.01
CA GLU A 280 -23.81 -1.69 -21.55
C GLU A 280 -22.56 -2.38 -20.98
N ARG A 281 -22.65 -3.69 -20.79
CA ARG A 281 -21.57 -4.56 -20.30
C ARG A 281 -21.30 -5.64 -21.34
N VAL A 282 -20.13 -5.60 -21.95
CA VAL A 282 -19.69 -6.60 -22.95
C VAL A 282 -18.59 -7.45 -22.34
N ALA A 283 -18.79 -8.77 -22.27
CA ALA A 283 -17.82 -9.67 -21.67
C ALA A 283 -16.56 -9.80 -22.55
N VAL A 284 -15.40 -9.87 -21.91
CA VAL A 284 -14.15 -10.27 -22.56
C VAL A 284 -14.16 -11.78 -22.75
N VAL A 285 -13.93 -12.25 -23.97
CA VAL A 285 -13.89 -13.69 -24.30
C VAL A 285 -12.47 -14.21 -24.49
N ALA A 286 -11.55 -13.36 -24.97
CA ALA A 286 -10.14 -13.67 -25.08
C ALA A 286 -9.31 -12.39 -24.93
N ALA A 287 -8.05 -12.52 -24.51
CA ALA A 287 -7.11 -11.42 -24.51
C ALA A 287 -5.68 -11.94 -24.66
N HIS A 288 -4.83 -11.13 -25.26
CA HIS A 288 -3.40 -11.36 -25.38
C HIS A 288 -2.64 -10.11 -24.93
N ALA A 289 -1.46 -10.30 -24.32
CA ALA A 289 -0.61 -9.22 -23.86
C ALA A 289 0.80 -9.34 -24.41
N ALA A 290 1.29 -8.25 -25.00
CA ALA A 290 2.70 -8.03 -25.30
C ALA A 290 3.28 -7.12 -24.22
N LEU A 291 4.20 -7.66 -23.41
CA LEU A 291 4.86 -6.93 -22.33
C LEU A 291 6.20 -6.36 -22.81
N GLY A 292 6.68 -5.34 -22.09
CA GLY A 292 8.01 -4.77 -22.25
C GLY A 292 9.12 -5.71 -21.76
N ARG A 293 10.27 -5.13 -21.40
CA ARG A 293 11.41 -5.91 -20.92
C ARG A 293 11.10 -6.56 -19.57
N PRO A 294 11.69 -7.72 -19.21
CA PRO A 294 11.42 -8.40 -17.93
C PRO A 294 11.65 -7.53 -16.68
N GLU A 295 12.65 -6.66 -16.71
CA GLU A 295 12.93 -5.71 -15.63
C GLU A 295 11.89 -4.58 -15.50
N ALA A 296 11.12 -4.34 -16.56
CA ALA A 296 10.14 -3.27 -16.69
C ALA A 296 8.97 -3.64 -17.63
N PRO A 297 8.16 -4.64 -17.26
CA PRO A 297 7.15 -5.23 -18.14
C PRO A 297 6.05 -4.25 -18.55
N LEU A 298 5.80 -3.19 -17.78
CA LEU A 298 4.78 -2.18 -18.08
C LEU A 298 5.33 -0.90 -18.74
N ASP A 299 6.64 -0.81 -19.03
CA ASP A 299 7.19 0.32 -19.81
C ASP A 299 6.55 0.39 -21.20
N HIS A 300 6.18 -0.76 -21.75
CA HIS A 300 5.35 -0.87 -22.94
C HIS A 300 4.41 -2.06 -22.79
N LEU A 301 3.11 -1.81 -22.95
CA LEU A 301 2.06 -2.81 -22.86
C LEU A 301 1.18 -2.74 -24.11
N GLY A 302 1.16 -3.81 -24.90
CA GLY A 302 0.14 -4.05 -25.92
C GLY A 302 -0.89 -5.04 -25.39
N LEU A 303 -2.18 -4.72 -25.54
CA LEU A 303 -3.29 -5.64 -25.26
C LEU A 303 -4.17 -5.76 -26.50
N ASP A 304 -4.38 -7.00 -26.94
CA ASP A 304 -5.41 -7.34 -27.90
C ASP A 304 -6.55 -8.04 -27.13
N VAL A 305 -7.78 -7.54 -27.24
CA VAL A 305 -8.92 -7.98 -26.43
C VAL A 305 -10.11 -8.28 -27.34
N ASP A 306 -10.60 -9.52 -27.30
CA ASP A 306 -11.79 -9.94 -28.03
C ASP A 306 -13.01 -9.94 -27.12
N LEU A 307 -14.13 -9.45 -27.64
CA LEU A 307 -15.37 -9.24 -26.91
C LEU A 307 -16.49 -10.17 -27.40
N ALA A 308 -17.45 -10.44 -26.51
CA ALA A 308 -18.58 -11.31 -26.80
C ALA A 308 -19.52 -10.77 -27.90
N ASP A 309 -19.46 -9.47 -28.20
CA ASP A 309 -20.21 -8.84 -29.30
C ASP A 309 -19.52 -9.00 -30.68
N GLY A 310 -18.37 -9.68 -30.72
CA GLY A 310 -17.57 -9.90 -31.93
C GLY A 310 -16.57 -8.78 -32.24
N THR A 311 -16.50 -7.73 -31.41
CA THR A 311 -15.53 -6.64 -31.55
C THR A 311 -14.17 -7.04 -30.98
N SER A 312 -13.09 -6.58 -31.61
CA SER A 312 -11.73 -6.65 -31.07
C SER A 312 -11.18 -5.27 -30.77
N LEU A 313 -10.50 -5.12 -29.63
CA LEU A 313 -9.83 -3.89 -29.22
C LEU A 313 -8.31 -4.10 -29.23
N ARG A 314 -7.58 -3.11 -29.73
CA ARG A 314 -6.12 -3.04 -29.59
C ARG A 314 -5.77 -1.82 -28.75
N ILE A 315 -5.12 -2.06 -27.62
CA ILE A 315 -4.80 -1.05 -26.62
C ILE A 315 -3.29 -1.03 -26.46
N VAL A 316 -2.69 0.14 -26.58
CA VAL A 316 -1.27 0.37 -26.28
C VAL A 316 -1.19 1.31 -25.10
N ALA A 317 -0.45 0.91 -24.07
CA ALA A 317 -0.27 1.66 -22.85
C ALA A 317 1.20 1.66 -22.41
N ALA A 318 1.59 2.69 -21.67
CA ALA A 318 2.90 2.80 -21.06
C ALA A 318 2.75 3.29 -19.61
N ALA A 319 3.55 2.73 -18.71
CA ALA A 319 3.60 3.18 -17.34
C ALA A 319 4.12 4.62 -17.23
N VAL A 320 3.41 5.44 -16.46
CA VAL A 320 3.83 6.80 -16.07
C VAL A 320 4.48 6.76 -14.69
N HIS A 321 3.85 6.06 -13.76
CA HIS A 321 4.40 5.78 -12.44
C HIS A 321 4.42 4.28 -12.24
N ARG A 322 5.53 3.77 -11.70
CA ARG A 322 5.76 2.34 -11.52
C ARG A 322 6.07 2.06 -10.06
N LEU A 323 5.57 0.95 -9.56
CA LEU A 323 5.82 0.48 -8.21
C LEU A 323 6.06 -1.03 -8.26
N PRO A 324 7.30 -1.45 -8.50
CA PRO A 324 7.68 -2.85 -8.34
C PRO A 324 7.64 -3.21 -6.86
N VAL A 325 6.98 -4.29 -6.48
CA VAL A 325 6.93 -4.82 -5.11
C VAL A 325 7.15 -6.32 -5.12
N VAL A 326 7.72 -6.84 -4.05
CA VAL A 326 7.78 -8.29 -3.81
C VAL A 326 6.68 -8.65 -2.83
N ARG A 327 5.69 -9.43 -3.28
CA ARG A 327 4.64 -9.98 -2.43
C ARG A 327 5.04 -11.37 -1.97
N VAL A 328 5.06 -11.60 -0.66
CA VAL A 328 5.23 -12.93 -0.09
C VAL A 328 3.84 -13.45 0.29
N ARG A 329 3.34 -14.46 -0.42
CA ARG A 329 2.14 -15.21 -0.04
C ARG A 329 2.53 -16.67 0.16
N GLY A 330 2.49 -17.14 1.40
CA GLY A 330 2.96 -18.49 1.75
C GLY A 330 4.48 -18.61 1.58
N ALA A 331 4.95 -19.70 0.95
CA ALA A 331 6.37 -20.00 0.79
C ALA A 331 7.05 -19.29 -0.40
N THR A 332 6.27 -18.70 -1.31
CA THR A 332 6.77 -18.15 -2.57
C THR A 332 6.71 -16.62 -2.54
N ALA A 333 7.83 -15.99 -2.87
CA ALA A 333 7.90 -14.56 -3.12
C ALA A 333 7.63 -14.30 -4.61
N THR A 334 6.65 -13.46 -4.90
CA THR A 334 6.23 -13.09 -6.25
C THR A 334 6.52 -11.62 -6.47
N ARG A 335 7.28 -11.29 -7.51
CA ARG A 335 7.43 -9.91 -7.97
C ARG A 335 6.13 -9.47 -8.66
N VAL A 336 5.63 -8.31 -8.28
CA VAL A 336 4.47 -7.66 -8.86
C VAL A 336 4.84 -6.22 -9.18
N GLU A 337 4.52 -5.73 -10.37
CA GLU A 337 4.67 -4.33 -10.75
C GLU A 337 3.29 -3.71 -10.89
N PHE A 338 3.04 -2.65 -10.09
CA PHE A 338 1.87 -1.80 -10.21
C PHE A 338 2.25 -0.56 -11.02
N ALA A 339 1.41 -0.12 -11.93
CA ALA A 339 1.64 1.13 -12.64
C ALA A 339 0.36 1.90 -12.93
N ALA A 340 0.45 3.22 -12.78
CA ALA A 340 -0.49 4.12 -13.43
C ALA A 340 -0.07 4.20 -14.91
N CYS A 341 -0.98 3.85 -15.81
CA CYS A 341 -0.68 3.70 -17.22
C CYS A 341 -1.38 4.79 -18.03
N ARG A 342 -0.67 5.31 -19.03
CA ARG A 342 -1.19 6.23 -20.04
C ARG A 342 -1.37 5.47 -21.34
N LEU A 343 -2.50 5.70 -22.02
CA LEU A 343 -2.73 5.14 -23.34
C LEU A 343 -1.92 5.89 -24.39
N GLU A 344 -1.60 5.23 -25.50
CA GLU A 344 -0.95 5.87 -26.63
C GLU A 344 -1.79 7.07 -27.13
N GLY A 345 -1.14 8.22 -27.30
CA GLY A 345 -1.78 9.47 -27.72
C GLY A 345 -2.44 10.29 -26.61
N GLU A 346 -2.61 9.74 -25.41
CA GLU A 346 -3.17 10.47 -24.26
C GLU A 346 -2.11 11.28 -23.53
N ALA A 347 -2.51 12.41 -22.94
CA ALA A 347 -1.63 13.26 -22.14
C ALA A 347 -1.56 12.82 -20.67
N VAL A 348 -2.67 12.29 -20.14
CA VAL A 348 -2.85 11.93 -18.73
C VAL A 348 -2.98 10.42 -18.55
N PRO A 349 -2.62 9.86 -17.39
CA PRO A 349 -2.86 8.46 -17.11
C PRO A 349 -4.35 8.11 -17.22
N ALA A 350 -4.62 6.97 -17.82
CA ALA A 350 -5.96 6.47 -18.13
C ALA A 350 -6.46 5.42 -17.14
N GLY A 351 -5.58 4.90 -16.29
CA GLY A 351 -5.93 3.92 -15.29
C GLY A 351 -4.72 3.16 -14.77
N TRP A 352 -4.94 1.92 -14.32
CA TRP A 352 -3.94 1.12 -13.62
C TRP A 352 -3.73 -0.24 -14.28
N CYS A 353 -2.47 -0.68 -14.26
CA CYS A 353 -2.10 -2.05 -14.59
C CYS A 353 -1.30 -2.68 -13.44
N GLU A 354 -1.50 -3.98 -13.24
CA GLU A 354 -0.75 -4.82 -12.30
C GLU A 354 -0.24 -6.03 -13.10
N VAL A 355 1.05 -6.30 -13.08
CA VAL A 355 1.61 -7.54 -13.63
C VAL A 355 2.41 -8.26 -12.57
N GLY A 356 2.33 -9.59 -12.50
CA GLY A 356 3.22 -10.32 -11.61
C GLY A 356 3.24 -11.82 -11.83
N GLY A 357 4.22 -12.45 -11.16
CA GLY A 357 4.54 -13.87 -11.36
C GLY A 357 5.47 -14.14 -12.54
N LEU A 358 6.01 -13.09 -13.18
CA LEU A 358 7.00 -13.19 -14.25
C LEU A 358 8.33 -13.78 -13.77
#